data_AF-A0A2M8L5W5-F1
#
_entry.id   AF-A0A2M8L5W5-F1
#
_cell.length_a   1.000
_cell.length_b   1.000
_cell.length_c   1.000
_cell.angle_alpha   90.00
_cell.angle_beta   90.00
_cell.angle_gamma   90.00
#
_symmetry.space_group_name_H-M   'P 1'
#
loop_
_entity.id
_entity.type
_entity.pdbx_description
1 polymer ?
#
loop_
_entity_poly.entity_id
_entity_poly.type
_entity_poly.pdbx_seq_one_letter_code
_entity_poly.pdbx_strand_id
1 'polypeptide(L)'
;VQKLVKSLPFKLTDAQKKACWQILKDLEKPRPMNRLLEGDVGSGKTVVAAIAALNTVRAGYQTAFMAPTEILAKQHFKTVSELLNNFKLNIGLLTGQEDKFISKKLKNEIIEISRQKLLEKTKKGEIDILIGTHALIQDQVKFSNLALVILDEQHRFGVEQRA
;
A
#
# COMPACT_ATOMS: atom_id res chain seq x y z
N VAL A 1 -3.03 14.11 -4.40
CA VAL A 1 -2.82 14.23 -2.94
C VAL A 1 -3.80 15.20 -2.26
N GLN A 2 -3.89 16.48 -2.66
CA GLN A 2 -4.77 17.45 -1.97
C GLN A 2 -6.25 17.02 -1.85
N LYS A 3 -6.80 16.38 -2.90
CA LYS A 3 -8.17 15.83 -2.86
C LYS A 3 -8.36 14.78 -1.76
N LEU A 4 -7.36 13.94 -1.50
CA LEU A 4 -7.41 12.92 -0.45
C LEU A 4 -7.40 13.60 0.93
N VAL A 5 -6.47 14.52 1.15
CA VAL A 5 -6.36 15.25 2.42
C VAL A 5 -7.66 15.99 2.76
N LYS A 6 -8.34 16.56 1.76
CA LYS A 6 -9.63 17.23 1.93
C LYS A 6 -10.80 16.25 2.18
N SER A 7 -10.70 15.00 1.76
CA SER A 7 -11.74 13.99 1.96
C SER A 7 -11.60 13.19 3.26
N LEU A 8 -10.51 13.38 4.01
CA LEU A 8 -10.32 12.72 5.29
C LEU A 8 -11.36 13.22 6.31
N PRO A 9 -11.91 12.35 7.17
CA PRO A 9 -12.84 12.74 8.23
C PRO A 9 -12.15 13.48 9.41
N PHE A 10 -10.83 13.69 9.31
CA PHE A 10 -10.01 14.36 10.31
C PHE A 10 -8.96 15.23 9.62
N LYS A 11 -8.36 16.16 10.37
CA LYS A 11 -7.22 16.94 9.89
C LYS A 11 -5.92 16.20 10.19
N LEU A 12 -4.99 16.22 9.24
CA LEU A 12 -3.63 15.75 9.50
C LEU A 12 -2.95 16.62 10.55
N THR A 13 -2.21 15.99 11.45
CA THR A 13 -1.31 16.71 12.36
C THR A 13 -0.16 17.33 11.59
N ASP A 14 0.53 18.31 12.17
CA ASP A 14 1.67 18.95 11.50
C ASP A 14 2.84 17.98 11.31
N ALA A 15 3.02 17.03 12.23
CA ALA A 15 3.97 15.93 12.08
C ALA A 15 3.62 15.04 10.87
N GLN A 16 2.35 14.66 10.70
CA GLN A 16 1.90 13.87 9.54
C GLN A 16 2.06 14.65 8.23
N LYS A 17 1.72 15.96 8.19
CA LYS A 17 1.92 16.81 7.01
C LYS A 17 3.40 16.90 6.63
N LYS A 18 4.28 17.11 7.62
CA LYS A 18 5.73 17.17 7.42
C LYS A 18 6.27 15.84 6.90
N ALA A 19 5.86 14.72 7.50
CA ALA A 19 6.25 13.39 7.03
C ALA A 19 5.79 13.12 5.60
N CYS A 20 4.52 13.43 5.27
CA CYS A 20 4.00 13.31 3.91
C CYS A 20 4.82 14.13 2.92
N TRP A 21 5.08 15.40 3.24
CA TRP A 21 5.85 16.28 2.35
C TRP A 21 7.27 15.77 2.12
N GLN A 22 7.96 15.31 3.17
CA GLN A 22 9.30 14.76 3.07
C GLN A 22 9.34 13.49 2.20
N ILE A 23 8.39 12.56 2.40
CA ILE A 23 8.27 11.34 1.59
C ILE A 23 8.02 11.70 0.13
N LEU A 24 7.06 12.60 -0.15
CA LEU A 24 6.75 13.00 -1.52
C LEU A 24 7.96 13.68 -2.20
N LYS A 25 8.72 14.50 -1.47
CA LYS A 25 9.95 15.13 -1.97
C LYS A 25 11.07 14.14 -2.20
N ASP A 26 11.18 13.08 -1.41
CA ASP A 26 12.17 12.04 -1.63
C ASP A 26 11.80 11.17 -2.84
N LEU A 27 10.51 10.91 -3.09
CA LEU A 27 10.04 10.18 -4.27
C LEU A 27 10.32 10.92 -5.60
N GLU A 28 10.48 12.25 -5.57
CA GLU A 28 10.84 13.06 -6.74
C GLU A 28 12.33 12.97 -7.11
N LYS A 29 13.18 12.42 -6.25
CA LYS A 29 14.63 12.38 -6.48
C LYS A 29 15.03 11.27 -7.46
N PRO A 30 16.13 11.42 -8.20
CA PRO A 30 16.62 10.40 -9.12
C PRO A 30 17.21 9.16 -8.42
N ARG A 31 17.34 9.19 -7.09
CA ARG A 31 17.84 8.07 -6.27
C ARG A 31 16.70 7.42 -5.50
N PRO A 32 16.71 6.07 -5.31
CA PRO A 32 15.70 5.39 -4.53
C PRO A 32 15.56 5.98 -3.12
N MET A 33 14.32 6.20 -2.69
CA MET A 33 14.02 6.59 -1.32
C MET A 33 14.21 5.38 -0.39
N ASN A 34 15.00 5.56 0.67
CA ASN A 34 15.04 4.65 1.81
C ASN A 34 14.79 5.47 3.09
N ARG A 35 13.64 5.28 3.71
CA ARG A 35 13.16 6.13 4.80
C ARG A 35 12.40 5.31 5.84
N LEU A 36 12.72 5.56 7.11
CA LEU A 36 11.93 5.09 8.25
C LEU A 36 10.91 6.15 8.64
N LEU A 37 9.64 5.75 8.77
CA LEU A 37 8.58 6.57 9.35
C LEU A 37 8.29 6.05 10.76
N GLU A 38 8.74 6.79 11.76
CA GLU A 38 8.56 6.44 13.16
C GLU A 38 7.42 7.25 13.80
N GLY A 39 6.71 6.63 14.73
CA GLY A 39 5.66 7.27 15.51
C GLY A 39 4.90 6.25 16.36
N ASP A 40 4.26 6.73 17.42
CA ASP A 40 3.56 5.88 18.39
C ASP A 40 2.44 5.04 17.74
N VAL A 41 2.01 3.98 18.44
CA VAL A 41 0.81 3.22 18.06
C VAL A 41 -0.39 4.17 18.04
N GLY A 42 -1.18 4.14 16.97
CA GLY A 42 -2.33 5.04 16.80
C GLY A 42 -2.01 6.43 16.24
N SER A 43 -0.74 6.78 16.01
CA SER A 43 -0.34 8.08 15.44
C SER A 43 -0.73 8.31 13.96
N GLY A 44 -1.39 7.34 13.32
CA GLY A 44 -1.87 7.46 11.94
C GLY A 44 -0.80 7.25 10.86
N LYS A 45 0.24 6.44 11.11
CA LYS A 45 1.26 6.11 10.10
C LYS A 45 0.66 5.60 8.77
N THR A 46 -0.42 4.82 8.85
CA THR A 46 -1.13 4.29 7.67
C THR A 46 -1.68 5.38 6.75
N VAL A 47 -2.13 6.53 7.26
CA VAL A 47 -2.61 7.61 6.36
C VAL A 47 -1.45 8.26 5.59
N VAL A 48 -0.28 8.38 6.22
CA VAL A 48 0.95 8.88 5.57
C VAL A 48 1.37 7.91 4.46
N ALA A 49 1.38 6.60 4.75
CA ALA A 49 1.66 5.55 3.79
C ALA A 49 0.65 5.54 2.61
N ALA A 50 -0.65 5.67 2.90
CA ALA A 50 -1.70 5.72 1.89
C ALA A 50 -1.58 6.95 0.97
N ILE A 51 -1.15 8.10 1.50
CA ILE A 51 -0.88 9.31 0.71
C ILE A 51 0.27 9.06 -0.28
N ALA A 52 1.36 8.43 0.17
CA ALA A 52 2.49 8.09 -0.67
C ALA A 52 2.12 7.05 -1.75
N ALA A 53 1.37 6.02 -1.37
CA ALA A 53 0.84 5.01 -2.30
C ALA A 53 -0.06 5.65 -3.37
N LEU A 54 -1.01 6.50 -2.97
CA LEU A 54 -1.86 7.21 -3.93
C LEU A 54 -1.04 8.10 -4.87
N ASN A 55 -0.01 8.78 -4.38
CA ASN A 55 0.85 9.61 -5.23
C ASN A 55 1.57 8.75 -6.29
N THR A 56 2.12 7.62 -5.87
CA THR A 56 2.81 6.65 -6.73
C THR A 56 1.87 6.08 -7.80
N VAL A 57 0.68 5.66 -7.40
CA VAL A 57 -0.36 5.15 -8.31
C VAL A 57 -0.80 6.20 -9.32
N ARG A 58 -0.95 7.46 -8.89
CA ARG A 58 -1.31 8.55 -9.80
C ARG A 58 -0.21 8.91 -10.80
N ALA A 59 1.05 8.58 -10.50
CA ALA A 59 2.15 8.67 -11.44
C ALA A 59 2.22 7.45 -12.39
N GLY A 60 1.27 6.51 -12.27
CA GLY A 60 1.14 5.35 -13.16
C GLY A 60 1.88 4.10 -12.69
N TYR A 61 2.40 4.08 -11.46
CA TYR A 61 3.21 2.99 -10.91
C TYR A 61 2.48 2.17 -9.85
N GLN A 62 2.95 0.94 -9.59
CA GLN A 62 2.40 0.07 -8.56
C GLN A 62 3.06 0.30 -7.19
N THR A 63 2.29 0.02 -6.13
CA THR A 63 2.77 0.02 -4.74
C THR A 63 2.60 -1.36 -4.11
N ALA A 64 3.63 -1.83 -3.39
CA ALA A 64 3.54 -2.98 -2.50
C ALA A 64 3.47 -2.51 -1.04
N PHE A 65 2.59 -3.11 -0.23
CA PHE A 65 2.48 -2.83 1.19
C PHE A 65 2.56 -4.15 1.97
N MET A 66 3.66 -4.37 2.67
CA MET A 66 3.90 -5.59 3.43
C MET A 66 3.70 -5.37 4.92
N ALA A 67 2.99 -6.32 5.56
CA ALA A 67 2.79 -6.37 7.00
C ALA A 67 3.19 -7.75 7.55
N PRO A 68 3.64 -7.86 8.82
CA PRO A 68 4.28 -9.10 9.29
C PRO A 68 3.29 -10.22 9.57
N THR A 69 2.00 -9.90 9.74
CA THR A 69 0.95 -10.87 10.02
C THR A 69 -0.26 -10.66 9.12
N GLU A 70 -1.03 -11.72 8.90
CA GLU A 70 -2.25 -11.63 8.09
C GLU A 70 -3.28 -10.68 8.70
N ILE A 71 -3.36 -10.61 10.04
CA ILE A 71 -4.26 -9.70 10.75
C ILE A 71 -3.91 -8.25 10.40
N LEU A 72 -2.63 -7.88 10.45
CA LEU A 72 -2.18 -6.53 10.10
C LEU A 72 -2.36 -6.25 8.60
N ALA A 73 -2.07 -7.22 7.72
CA ALA A 73 -2.30 -7.07 6.29
C ALA A 73 -3.79 -6.81 5.97
N LYS A 74 -4.70 -7.54 6.63
CA LYS A 74 -6.16 -7.34 6.50
C LYS A 74 -6.60 -5.97 7.04
N GLN A 75 -6.03 -5.53 8.16
CA GLN A 75 -6.30 -4.20 8.72
C GLN A 75 -5.84 -3.09 7.75
N HIS A 76 -4.62 -3.15 7.24
CA HIS A 76 -4.12 -2.20 6.25
C HIS A 76 -4.95 -2.24 4.98
N PHE A 77 -5.33 -3.42 4.49
CA PHE A 77 -6.20 -3.54 3.33
C PHE A 77 -7.54 -2.83 3.54
N LYS A 78 -8.20 -3.06 4.67
CA LYS A 78 -9.44 -2.36 5.01
C LYS A 78 -9.23 -0.83 5.07
N THR A 79 -8.26 -0.37 5.87
CA THR A 79 -8.01 1.06 6.10
C THR A 79 -7.60 1.78 4.81
N VAL A 80 -6.68 1.23 4.03
CA VAL A 80 -6.23 1.84 2.77
C VAL A 80 -7.38 1.89 1.76
N SER A 81 -8.19 0.84 1.69
CA SER A 81 -9.36 0.80 0.81
C SER A 81 -10.43 1.83 1.18
N GLU A 82 -10.69 2.00 2.47
CA GLU A 82 -11.61 3.03 2.99
C GLU A 82 -11.08 4.44 2.70
N LEU A 83 -9.80 4.70 3.00
CA LEU A 83 -9.16 6.00 2.76
C LEU A 83 -9.15 6.37 1.27
N LEU A 84 -8.98 5.39 0.38
CA LEU A 84 -8.81 5.61 -1.06
C LEU A 84 -10.07 5.33 -1.90
N ASN A 85 -11.23 5.10 -1.27
CA ASN A 85 -12.47 4.73 -1.95
C ASN A 85 -12.87 5.70 -3.09
N ASN A 86 -12.60 6.99 -2.92
CA ASN A 86 -12.97 8.04 -3.88
C ASN A 86 -12.01 8.15 -5.08
N PHE A 87 -10.97 7.30 -5.16
CA PHE A 87 -9.91 7.39 -6.15
C PHE A 87 -9.98 6.31 -7.24
N LYS A 88 -10.98 5.41 -7.19
CA LYS A 88 -11.21 4.36 -8.20
C LYS A 88 -9.94 3.54 -8.46
N LEU A 89 -9.42 2.92 -7.40
CA LEU A 89 -8.21 2.10 -7.46
C LEU A 89 -8.55 0.61 -7.41
N ASN A 90 -7.66 -0.17 -8.00
CA ASN A 90 -7.62 -1.62 -7.90
C ASN A 90 -6.67 -2.01 -6.76
N ILE A 91 -7.22 -2.50 -5.64
CA ILE A 91 -6.43 -2.85 -4.45
C ILE A 91 -6.53 -4.36 -4.21
N GLY A 92 -5.39 -5.03 -4.11
CA GLY A 92 -5.32 -6.46 -3.82
C GLY A 92 -4.87 -6.74 -2.40
N LEU A 93 -5.32 -7.86 -1.85
CA LEU A 93 -4.82 -8.50 -0.64
C LEU A 93 -4.26 -9.87 -1.01
N LEU A 94 -3.00 -10.15 -0.65
CA LEU A 94 -2.34 -11.44 -0.83
C LEU A 94 -1.83 -11.93 0.53
N THR A 95 -2.47 -12.96 1.09
CA THR A 95 -2.06 -13.57 2.38
C THR A 95 -1.96 -15.08 2.24
N GLY A 96 -1.48 -15.79 3.27
CA GLY A 96 -1.40 -17.24 3.24
C GLY A 96 -2.77 -17.92 3.18
N GLN A 97 -3.78 -17.33 3.82
CA GLN A 97 -5.12 -17.92 3.96
C GLN A 97 -6.15 -17.41 2.95
N GLU A 98 -6.10 -16.13 2.58
CA GLU A 98 -7.10 -15.53 1.71
C GLU A 98 -6.53 -14.44 0.79
N ASP A 99 -7.10 -14.36 -0.41
CA ASP A 99 -6.76 -13.37 -1.41
C ASP A 99 -8.03 -12.57 -1.78
N LYS A 100 -7.95 -11.25 -1.65
CA LYS A 100 -9.08 -10.34 -1.90
C LYS A 100 -8.72 -9.29 -2.92
N PHE A 101 -9.74 -8.74 -3.56
CA PHE A 101 -9.57 -7.71 -4.57
C PHE A 101 -10.71 -6.70 -4.50
N ILE A 102 -10.36 -5.42 -4.57
CA ILE A 102 -11.29 -4.33 -4.80
C ILE A 102 -11.07 -3.83 -6.21
N SER A 103 -12.13 -3.83 -7.00
CA SER A 103 -12.11 -3.35 -8.38
C SER A 103 -12.66 -1.94 -8.47
N LYS A 104 -11.92 -1.07 -9.16
CA LYS A 104 -12.40 0.26 -9.55
C LYS A 104 -13.67 0.26 -10.40
N LYS A 105 -14.01 -0.89 -11.01
CA LYS A 105 -15.22 -1.09 -11.83
C LYS A 105 -16.44 -1.56 -11.02
N LEU A 106 -16.24 -2.16 -9.84
CA LEU A 106 -17.30 -2.80 -9.05
C LEU A 106 -17.68 -1.99 -7.81
N LYS A 107 -17.88 -0.67 -7.95
CA LYS A 107 -18.30 0.23 -6.86
C LYS A 107 -17.50 0.08 -5.54
N ASN A 108 -16.23 -0.31 -5.63
CA ASN A 108 -15.35 -0.61 -4.49
C ASN A 108 -15.80 -1.77 -3.59
N GLU A 109 -16.55 -2.74 -4.12
CA GLU A 109 -16.87 -3.98 -3.41
C GLU A 109 -15.61 -4.86 -3.26
N ILE A 110 -15.49 -5.50 -2.09
CA ILE A 110 -14.45 -6.48 -1.80
C ILE A 110 -14.93 -7.82 -2.34
N ILE A 111 -14.17 -8.42 -3.24
CA ILE A 111 -14.43 -9.76 -3.76
C ILE A 111 -13.27 -10.70 -3.45
N GLU A 112 -13.59 -11.98 -3.24
CA GLU A 112 -12.58 -13.03 -3.23
C GLU A 112 -12.06 -13.28 -4.64
N ILE A 113 -10.77 -13.60 -4.74
CA ILE A 113 -10.10 -13.85 -6.01
C ILE A 113 -9.12 -15.01 -5.83
N SER A 114 -8.99 -15.87 -6.85
CA SER A 114 -7.95 -16.88 -6.82
C SER A 114 -6.56 -16.24 -6.89
N ARG A 115 -5.59 -16.82 -6.16
CA ARG A 115 -4.19 -16.36 -6.15
C ARG A 115 -3.64 -16.15 -7.55
N GLN A 116 -3.81 -17.15 -8.43
CA GLN A 116 -3.31 -17.10 -9.80
C GLN A 116 -3.83 -15.87 -10.54
N LYS A 117 -5.13 -15.58 -10.44
CA LYS A 117 -5.75 -14.43 -11.11
C LYS A 117 -5.29 -13.10 -10.50
N LEU A 118 -5.08 -13.04 -9.18
CA LEU A 118 -4.53 -11.86 -8.53
C LEU A 118 -3.10 -11.59 -9.01
N LEU A 119 -2.24 -12.61 -9.06
CA LEU A 119 -0.86 -12.49 -9.54
C LEU A 119 -0.79 -12.11 -11.03
N GLU A 120 -1.66 -12.67 -11.86
CA GLU A 120 -1.76 -12.28 -13.28
C GLU A 120 -2.15 -10.80 -13.43
N LYS A 121 -3.11 -10.32 -12.63
CA LYS A 121 -3.49 -8.91 -12.61
C LYS A 121 -2.35 -8.02 -12.14
N THR A 122 -1.61 -8.43 -11.11
CA THR A 122 -0.43 -7.71 -10.61
C THR A 122 0.63 -7.59 -11.71
N LYS A 123 0.93 -8.69 -12.42
CA LYS A 123 1.89 -8.73 -13.52
C LYS A 123 1.49 -7.87 -14.71
N LYS A 124 0.18 -7.74 -14.98
CA LYS A 124 -0.37 -6.89 -16.04
C LYS A 124 -0.47 -5.41 -15.66
N GLY A 125 -0.08 -5.02 -14.44
CA GLY A 125 -0.24 -3.65 -13.96
C GLY A 125 -1.70 -3.28 -13.65
N GLU A 126 -2.59 -4.27 -13.51
CA GLU A 126 -4.00 -4.02 -13.20
C GLU A 126 -4.23 -3.81 -11.70
N ILE A 127 -3.32 -4.22 -10.82
CA ILE A 127 -3.38 -3.96 -9.38
C ILE A 127 -2.56 -2.70 -9.08
N ASP A 128 -3.21 -1.65 -8.59
CA ASP A 128 -2.57 -0.38 -8.25
C ASP A 128 -1.77 -0.48 -6.93
N ILE A 129 -2.38 -1.13 -5.92
CA ILE A 129 -1.78 -1.36 -4.61
C ILE A 129 -1.97 -2.82 -4.24
N LEU A 130 -0.89 -3.55 -3.99
CA LEU A 130 -0.93 -4.92 -3.49
C LEU A 130 -0.47 -4.96 -2.03
N ILE A 131 -1.38 -5.35 -1.14
CA ILE A 131 -1.17 -5.44 0.29
C ILE A 131 -1.03 -6.90 0.67
N GLY A 132 -0.13 -7.25 1.57
CA GLY A 132 0.08 -8.65 1.90
C GLY A 132 1.10 -8.91 2.99
N THR A 133 1.37 -10.18 3.21
CA THR A 133 2.41 -10.65 4.14
C THR A 133 3.71 -10.96 3.39
N HIS A 134 4.59 -11.78 3.98
CA HIS A 134 5.75 -12.37 3.30
C HIS A 134 5.39 -13.11 2.00
N ALA A 135 4.11 -13.42 1.74
CA ALA A 135 3.66 -13.90 0.43
C ALA A 135 4.03 -12.94 -0.73
N LEU A 136 4.20 -11.64 -0.46
CA LEU A 136 4.59 -10.63 -1.46
C LEU A 136 6.02 -10.80 -2.00
N ILE A 137 6.91 -11.42 -1.23
CA ILE A 137 8.34 -11.58 -1.58
C ILE A 137 8.66 -12.99 -2.10
N GLN A 138 7.65 -13.83 -2.32
CA GLN A 138 7.83 -15.12 -2.97
C GLN A 138 8.03 -14.93 -4.49
N ASP A 139 8.85 -15.79 -5.13
CA ASP A 139 9.26 -15.70 -6.55
C ASP A 139 8.12 -15.55 -7.58
N GLN A 140 6.90 -15.92 -7.19
CA GLN A 140 5.73 -15.88 -8.06
C GLN A 140 5.15 -14.46 -8.22
N VAL A 141 5.46 -13.53 -7.32
CA VAL A 141 4.91 -12.17 -7.37
C VAL A 141 5.73 -11.30 -8.30
N LYS A 142 5.17 -11.03 -9.49
CA LYS A 142 5.78 -10.14 -10.49
C LYS A 142 4.92 -8.90 -10.68
N PHE A 143 5.47 -7.74 -10.37
CA PHE A 143 4.86 -6.45 -10.68
C PHE A 143 5.24 -6.02 -12.10
N SER A 144 4.37 -5.23 -12.74
CA SER A 144 4.65 -4.60 -14.03
C SER A 144 5.59 -3.41 -13.86
N ASN A 145 5.32 -2.55 -12.87
CA ASN A 145 6.07 -1.31 -12.65
C ASN A 145 6.00 -0.85 -11.18
N LEU A 146 6.52 -1.69 -10.28
CA LEU A 146 6.65 -1.38 -8.85
C LEU A 146 7.59 -0.18 -8.64
N ALA A 147 7.12 0.86 -7.95
CA ALA A 147 7.94 2.04 -7.64
C ALA A 147 7.96 2.42 -6.15
N LEU A 148 7.06 1.85 -5.35
CA LEU A 148 7.03 2.08 -3.90
C LEU A 148 6.79 0.77 -3.16
N VAL A 149 7.63 0.51 -2.16
CA VAL A 149 7.46 -0.58 -1.20
C VAL A 149 7.31 0.03 0.19
N ILE A 150 6.26 -0.37 0.90
CA ILE A 150 5.96 0.05 2.26
C ILE A 150 6.06 -1.17 3.15
N LEU A 151 6.94 -1.13 4.16
CA LEU A 151 7.12 -2.20 5.14
C LEU A 151 6.61 -1.69 6.50
N ASP A 152 5.57 -2.33 7.03
CA ASP A 152 5.06 -2.03 8.36
C ASP A 152 5.70 -2.95 9.41
N GLU A 153 6.04 -2.41 10.58
CA GLU A 153 6.67 -3.18 11.67
C GLU A 153 7.88 -4.02 11.20
N GLN A 154 8.78 -3.42 10.41
CA GLN A 154 9.92 -4.10 9.76
C GLN A 154 10.75 -4.96 10.72
N HIS A 155 10.87 -4.57 12.00
CA HIS A 155 11.62 -5.31 13.02
C HIS A 155 11.05 -6.71 13.31
N ARG A 156 9.80 -6.98 12.93
CA ARG A 156 9.16 -8.30 13.07
C ARG A 156 9.45 -9.25 11.91
N PHE A 157 10.12 -8.77 10.86
CA PHE A 157 10.54 -9.60 9.73
C PHE A 157 11.92 -10.20 9.98
N GLY A 158 12.11 -11.44 9.53
CA GLY A 158 13.41 -12.11 9.53
C GLY A 158 14.45 -11.35 8.67
N VAL A 159 15.73 -11.68 8.80
CA VAL A 159 16.80 -11.05 8.00
C VAL A 159 16.57 -11.26 6.49
N GLU A 160 16.23 -12.48 6.07
CA GLU A 160 15.98 -12.81 4.66
C GLU A 160 14.75 -12.13 4.07
N GLN A 161 13.76 -11.77 4.90
CA GLN A 161 12.55 -11.07 4.47
C GLN A 161 12.79 -9.56 4.26
N ARG A 162 13.97 -9.06 4.63
CA ARG A 162 14.37 -7.65 4.54
C ARG A 162 15.48 -7.42 3.51
N ALA A 163 16.11 -8.48 3.01
CA ALA A 163 17.28 -8.45 2.11
C ALA A 163 16.89 -8.30 0.64
#